data_AF-A0A6A4LM35-F1
#
_entry.id   AF-A0A6A4LM35-F1
#
_cell.length_a   1.000
_cell.length_b   1.000
_cell.length_c   1.000
_cell.angle_alpha   90.00
_cell.angle_beta   90.00
_cell.angle_gamma   90.00
#
_symmetry.space_group_name_H-M   'P 1'
#
loop_
_entity.id
_entity.type
_entity.pdbx_description
1 polymer ?
#
loop_
_entity_poly.entity_id
_entity_poly.type
_entity_poly.pdbx_seq_one_letter_code
_entity_poly.pdbx_strand_id
1 'polypeptide(L)'
;MEGTVFTPSLEGMKHVKSDRGELLTKPFLDVCKHVLPILDKFGAAMTVVKSDIGGNISVAIKLAPDRKKFMELIGGGNGDLDPDMEKFCTTFSPMLHEIHKFLAGVGLDGMKAS
;
A
#
# COMPACT_ATOMS: atom_id res chain seq x y z
N MET A 1 -19.49 -8.10 -5.60
CA MET A 1 -18.07 -8.23 -6.02
C MET A 1 -17.26 -8.22 -4.75
N GLU A 2 -16.57 -9.31 -4.43
CA GLU A 2 -15.55 -9.28 -3.37
C GLU A 2 -14.46 -8.32 -3.84
N GLY A 3 -14.27 -7.23 -3.10
CA GLY A 3 -13.27 -6.22 -3.41
C GLY A 3 -11.86 -6.72 -3.11
N THR A 4 -10.87 -6.09 -3.73
CA THR A 4 -9.46 -6.37 -3.44
C THR A 4 -9.09 -5.87 -2.04
N VAL A 5 -7.88 -6.19 -1.56
CA VAL A 5 -7.35 -5.61 -0.31
C VAL A 5 -7.25 -4.08 -0.35
N PHE A 6 -7.28 -3.46 -1.54
CA PHE A 6 -7.21 -2.02 -1.73
C PHE A 6 -8.57 -1.33 -1.57
N THR A 7 -9.70 -2.04 -1.71
CA THR A 7 -11.04 -1.46 -1.72
C THR A 7 -11.33 -0.58 -0.49
N PRO A 8 -11.05 -1.00 0.77
CA PRO A 8 -11.31 -0.15 1.94
C PRO A 8 -10.49 1.15 1.92
N SER A 9 -9.24 1.09 1.44
CA SER A 9 -8.39 2.26 1.30
C SER A 9 -8.91 3.20 0.22
N LEU A 10 -9.32 2.66 -0.94
CA LEU A 10 -9.87 3.43 -2.06
C LEU A 10 -11.18 4.15 -1.70
N GLU A 11 -12.05 3.51 -0.91
CA GLU A 11 -13.26 4.14 -0.42
C GLU A 11 -12.96 5.25 0.60
N GLY A 12 -12.07 4.98 1.57
CA GLY A 12 -11.67 6.00 2.55
C GLY A 12 -11.01 7.22 1.92
N MET A 13 -10.23 7.04 0.84
CA MET A 13 -9.58 8.14 0.10
C MET A 13 -10.55 9.17 -0.47
N LYS A 14 -11.82 8.82 -0.72
CA LYS A 14 -12.84 9.76 -1.21
C LYS A 14 -13.17 10.87 -0.19
N HIS A 15 -12.83 10.65 1.08
CA HIS A 15 -13.20 11.52 2.20
C HIS A 15 -12.01 12.17 2.90
N VAL A 16 -10.80 12.05 2.33
CA VAL A 16 -9.56 12.57 2.92
C VAL A 16 -9.36 14.07 2.70
N LYS A 17 -10.11 14.69 1.78
CA LYS A 17 -10.01 16.12 1.51
C LYS A 17 -11.29 16.84 1.89
N SER A 18 -11.16 18.06 2.41
CA SER A 18 -12.28 18.97 2.61
C SER A 18 -12.79 19.52 1.27
N ASP A 19 -13.92 20.23 1.29
CA ASP A 19 -14.45 20.93 0.11
C ASP A 19 -13.49 22.00 -0.43
N ARG A 20 -12.52 22.43 0.38
CA ARG A 20 -11.45 23.38 -0.01
C ARG A 20 -10.18 22.70 -0.52
N GLY A 21 -10.16 21.37 -0.56
CA GLY A 21 -9.03 20.56 -1.03
C GLY A 21 -7.95 20.30 0.03
N GLU A 22 -8.16 20.72 1.27
CA GLU A 22 -7.22 20.52 2.39
C GLU A 22 -7.26 19.07 2.88
N LEU A 23 -6.08 18.48 3.12
CA LEU A 23 -5.98 17.12 3.65
C LEU A 23 -6.43 17.07 5.12
N LEU A 24 -7.46 16.27 5.40
CA LEU A 24 -8.02 16.07 6.72
C LEU A 24 -7.26 14.96 7.46
N THR A 25 -6.67 15.30 8.61
CA THR A 25 -5.81 14.38 9.38
C THR A 25 -6.54 13.10 9.81
N LYS A 26 -7.75 13.21 10.36
CA LYS A 26 -8.47 12.03 10.90
C LYS A 26 -8.87 11.04 9.80
N PRO A 27 -9.57 11.45 8.71
CA PRO A 27 -9.85 10.56 7.58
C PRO A 27 -8.58 9.97 6.94
N PHE A 28 -7.51 10.75 6.81
CA PHE A 28 -6.24 10.25 6.28
C PHE A 28 -5.64 9.15 7.17
N LEU A 29 -5.61 9.35 8.49
CA LEU A 29 -5.13 8.32 9.43
C LEU A 29 -5.99 7.06 9.41
N ASP A 30 -7.31 7.20 9.21
CA ASP A 30 -8.19 6.05 9.05
C ASP A 30 -7.89 5.27 7.75
N VAL A 31 -7.58 5.96 6.65
CA VAL A 31 -7.04 5.32 5.43
C VAL A 31 -5.71 4.62 5.71
N CYS A 32 -4.79 5.24 6.46
CA CYS A 32 -3.51 4.60 6.81
C CYS A 32 -3.70 3.27 7.55
N LYS A 33 -4.72 3.15 8.41
CA LYS A 33 -5.05 1.87 9.08
C LYS A 33 -5.49 0.78 8.10
N HIS A 34 -6.14 1.14 7.00
CA HIS A 34 -6.49 0.20 5.92
C HIS A 34 -5.30 -0.18 5.04
N VAL A 35 -4.24 0.65 5.01
CA VAL A 35 -2.99 0.34 4.33
C VAL A 35 -2.13 -0.65 5.12
N LEU A 36 -2.24 -0.70 6.46
CA LEU A 36 -1.45 -1.63 7.30
C LEU A 36 -1.64 -3.11 6.89
N PRO A 37 -2.87 -3.65 6.72
CA PRO A 37 -3.08 -5.02 6.23
C PRO A 37 -2.48 -5.30 4.84
N ILE A 38 -2.43 -4.27 3.99
CA ILE A 38 -1.79 -4.38 2.66
C ILE A 38 -0.29 -4.62 2.86
N LEU A 39 0.36 -3.81 3.68
CA LEU A 39 1.78 -3.93 4.02
C LEU A 39 2.09 -5.26 4.72
N ASP A 40 1.24 -5.72 5.63
CA ASP A 40 1.42 -7.02 6.31
C ASP A 40 1.38 -8.19 5.32
N LYS A 41 0.47 -8.17 4.34
CA LYS A 41 0.43 -9.19 3.27
C LYS A 41 1.67 -9.15 2.39
N PHE A 42 2.18 -7.95 2.06
CA PHE A 42 3.46 -7.80 1.35
C PHE A 42 4.63 -8.35 2.18
N GLY A 43 4.72 -7.99 3.47
CA GLY A 43 5.79 -8.43 4.37
C GLY A 43 5.80 -9.94 4.62
N ALA A 44 4.62 -10.55 4.82
CA ALA A 44 4.48 -12.00 4.93
C ALA A 44 4.94 -12.71 3.65
N ALA A 45 4.54 -12.21 2.48
CA ALA A 45 5.00 -12.73 1.20
C ALA A 45 6.52 -12.57 1.00
N MET A 46 7.07 -11.40 1.34
CA MET A 46 8.51 -11.13 1.24
C MET A 46 9.35 -11.96 2.24
N THR A 47 8.79 -12.34 3.38
CA THR A 47 9.45 -13.23 4.34
C THR A 47 9.63 -14.63 3.77
N VAL A 48 8.60 -15.14 3.07
CA VAL A 48 8.69 -16.40 2.30
C VAL A 48 9.79 -16.28 1.23
N VAL A 49 9.77 -15.20 0.44
CA VAL A 49 10.81 -14.91 -0.57
C VAL A 49 12.22 -14.88 0.03
N LYS A 50 12.39 -14.22 1.18
CA LYS A 50 13.69 -14.06 1.83
C LYS A 50 14.28 -15.40 2.30
N SER A 51 13.43 -16.31 2.77
CA SER A 51 13.83 -17.68 3.12
C SER A 51 14.35 -18.43 1.89
N ASP A 52 13.74 -18.22 0.71
CA ASP A 52 14.14 -18.87 -0.54
C ASP A 52 15.40 -18.24 -1.18
N ILE A 53 15.58 -16.92 -1.02
CA ILE A 53 16.77 -16.18 -1.52
C ILE A 53 18.03 -16.52 -0.72
N GLY A 54 17.93 -16.71 0.61
CA GLY A 54 19.09 -16.93 1.49
C GLY A 54 19.89 -18.21 1.20
N GLY A 55 19.33 -19.16 0.44
CA GLY A 55 19.95 -20.44 0.15
C GLY A 55 20.36 -20.70 -1.31
N ASN A 56 19.77 -20.04 -2.31
CA ASN A 56 20.05 -20.34 -3.72
C ASN A 56 19.63 -19.19 -4.67
N ILE A 57 20.58 -18.34 -5.06
CA ILE A 57 20.34 -17.20 -5.97
C ILE A 57 19.81 -17.66 -7.36
N SER A 58 20.08 -18.90 -7.79
CA SER A 58 19.57 -19.45 -9.06
C SER A 58 18.16 -20.05 -8.97
N VAL A 59 17.68 -20.39 -7.77
CA VAL A 59 16.32 -20.94 -7.53
C VAL A 59 15.34 -19.83 -7.11
N ALA A 60 15.83 -18.71 -6.56
CA ALA A 60 15.05 -17.56 -6.13
C ALA A 60 14.13 -16.95 -7.20
N ILE A 61 14.49 -17.03 -8.49
CA ILE A 61 13.62 -16.57 -9.60
C ILE A 61 12.38 -17.47 -9.78
N LYS A 62 12.44 -18.73 -9.32
CA LYS A 62 11.32 -19.70 -9.40
C LYS A 62 10.43 -19.74 -8.14
N LEU A 63 10.89 -19.18 -7.02
CA LEU A 63 10.24 -19.30 -5.71
C LEU A 63 9.72 -17.98 -5.13
N ALA A 64 9.88 -16.85 -5.84
CA ALA A 64 8.98 -15.70 -5.60
C ALA A 64 7.56 -16.27 -5.53
N PRO A 65 6.82 -16.09 -4.40
CA PRO A 65 5.59 -16.80 -4.09
C PRO A 65 4.80 -16.78 -5.36
N ASP A 66 4.60 -17.98 -5.93
CA ASP A 66 4.12 -18.21 -7.30
C ASP A 66 3.28 -17.00 -7.67
N ARG A 67 3.77 -16.09 -8.53
CA ARG A 67 3.26 -14.70 -8.64
C ARG A 67 1.73 -14.66 -8.54
N LYS A 68 1.11 -15.68 -9.12
CA LYS A 68 -0.28 -16.10 -8.96
C LYS A 68 -0.82 -16.18 -7.52
N LYS A 69 -0.27 -16.99 -6.61
CA LYS A 69 -0.62 -17.05 -5.18
C LYS A 69 -0.49 -15.71 -4.47
N PHE A 70 0.57 -14.96 -4.76
CA PHE A 70 0.72 -13.62 -4.20
C PHE A 70 -0.44 -12.72 -4.65
N MET A 71 -0.74 -12.73 -5.95
CA MET A 71 -1.90 -12.03 -6.51
C MET A 71 -3.21 -12.57 -5.92
N GLU A 72 -3.42 -13.87 -5.76
CA GLU A 72 -4.63 -14.42 -5.11
C GLU A 72 -4.81 -13.91 -3.67
N LEU A 73 -3.71 -13.80 -2.90
CA LEU A 73 -3.73 -13.33 -1.52
C LEU A 73 -4.12 -11.84 -1.39
N ILE A 74 -3.64 -10.98 -2.29
CA ILE A 74 -3.98 -9.54 -2.26
C ILE A 74 -5.29 -9.25 -3.03
N GLY A 75 -5.65 -10.08 -4.01
CA GLY A 75 -6.80 -9.94 -4.91
C GLY A 75 -8.09 -10.61 -4.43
N GLY A 76 -8.09 -11.17 -3.22
CA GLY A 76 -9.30 -11.79 -2.65
C GLY A 76 -9.74 -13.03 -3.43
N GLY A 77 -8.82 -13.78 -4.03
CA GLY A 77 -9.07 -15.09 -4.63
C GLY A 77 -9.59 -15.12 -6.08
N ASN A 78 -10.04 -14.00 -6.69
CA ASN A 78 -10.45 -13.98 -8.11
C ASN A 78 -10.57 -12.58 -8.77
N GLY A 79 -10.24 -11.48 -8.07
CA GLY A 79 -10.33 -10.13 -8.63
C GLY A 79 -9.12 -9.74 -9.49
N ASP A 80 -9.38 -9.03 -10.59
CA ASP A 80 -8.32 -8.33 -11.33
C ASP A 80 -7.77 -7.20 -10.46
N LEU A 81 -6.50 -7.32 -10.10
CA LEU A 81 -5.82 -6.46 -9.12
C LEU A 81 -5.23 -5.21 -9.74
N ASP A 82 -4.82 -5.31 -10.99
CA ASP A 82 -4.13 -4.25 -11.70
C ASP A 82 -4.92 -2.93 -11.66
N PRO A 83 -6.25 -2.89 -11.90
CA PRO A 83 -7.00 -1.63 -11.86
C PRO A 83 -7.08 -1.02 -10.45
N ASP A 84 -7.29 -1.82 -9.41
CA ASP A 84 -7.41 -1.32 -8.03
C ASP A 84 -6.04 -0.88 -7.48
N MET A 85 -4.98 -1.61 -7.81
CA MET A 85 -3.61 -1.26 -7.46
C MET A 85 -3.18 0.03 -8.17
N GLU A 86 -3.44 0.15 -9.48
CA GLU A 86 -3.18 1.38 -10.23
C GLU A 86 -3.96 2.57 -9.64
N LYS A 87 -5.25 2.37 -9.36
CA LYS A 87 -6.09 3.39 -8.74
C LYS A 87 -5.60 3.79 -7.35
N PHE A 88 -5.13 2.83 -6.56
CA PHE A 88 -4.54 3.11 -5.26
C PHE A 88 -3.29 3.97 -5.40
N CYS A 89 -2.36 3.58 -6.27
CA CYS A 89 -1.12 4.32 -6.49
C CYS A 89 -1.37 5.74 -7.03
N THR A 90 -2.27 5.88 -7.99
CA THR A 90 -2.62 7.19 -8.58
C THR A 90 -3.34 8.12 -7.59
N THR A 91 -4.12 7.57 -6.66
CA THR A 91 -4.84 8.35 -5.64
C THR A 91 -3.98 8.65 -4.41
N PHE A 92 -3.15 7.70 -3.97
CA PHE A 92 -2.35 7.82 -2.75
C PHE A 92 -1.10 8.69 -2.93
N SER A 93 -0.43 8.60 -4.08
CA SER A 93 0.84 9.31 -4.33
C SER A 93 0.75 10.83 -4.20
N PRO A 94 -0.30 11.50 -4.72
CA PRO A 94 -0.46 12.96 -4.53
C PRO A 94 -0.59 13.37 -3.07
N MET A 95 -1.25 12.56 -2.23
CA MET A 95 -1.39 12.86 -0.80
C MET A 95 -0.05 12.76 -0.07
N LEU A 96 0.74 11.73 -0.37
CA LEU A 96 2.10 11.61 0.18
C LEU A 96 2.97 12.80 -0.22
N HIS A 97 2.84 13.27 -1.45
CA HIS A 97 3.58 14.43 -1.92
C HIS A 97 3.15 15.73 -1.22
N GLU A 98 1.86 15.90 -0.95
CA GLU A 98 1.34 17.03 -0.16
C GLU A 98 1.87 17.01 1.28
N ILE A 99 1.88 15.84 1.92
CA ILE A 99 2.45 15.65 3.26
C ILE A 99 3.96 15.94 3.25
N HIS A 100 4.69 15.42 2.28
CA HIS A 100 6.14 15.66 2.17
C HIS A 100 6.45 17.15 1.98
N LYS A 101 5.70 17.84 1.10
CA LYS A 101 5.82 19.30 0.93
C LYS A 101 5.51 20.07 2.20
N PHE A 102 4.46 19.68 2.94
CA PHE A 102 4.13 20.31 4.21
C PHE A 102 5.25 20.13 5.23
N LEU A 103 5.73 18.90 5.44
CA LEU A 103 6.80 18.58 6.38
C LEU A 103 8.08 19.34 6.03
N ALA A 104 8.46 19.41 4.75
CA ALA A 104 9.60 20.19 4.30
C ALA A 104 9.41 21.69 4.55
N GLY A 105 8.20 22.22 4.32
CA GLY A 105 7.86 23.62 4.57
C GLY A 105 7.95 24.03 6.05
N VAL A 106 7.77 23.07 6.97
CA VAL A 106 7.93 23.30 8.42
C VAL A 106 9.27 22.79 8.98
N GLY A 107 10.19 22.31 8.12
CA GLY A 107 11.51 21.81 8.50
C GLY A 107 11.52 20.49 9.28
N LEU A 108 10.48 19.66 9.12
CA LEU A 108 10.31 18.37 9.79
C LEU A 108 10.51 17.15 8.87
N ASP A 109 10.91 17.37 7.62
CA ASP A 109 11.15 16.30 6.62
C ASP A 109 12.34 15.38 6.96
N GLY A 110 13.27 15.84 7.80
CA GLY A 110 14.39 15.05 8.32
C GLY A 110 14.11 14.33 9.65
N MET A 111 12.92 14.49 10.24
CA MET A 111 12.61 13.88 11.54
C MET A 111 12.36 12.38 11.38
N LYS A 112 13.12 11.58 12.13
CA LYS A 112 12.84 10.15 12.30
C LYS A 112 11.75 10.00 13.35
N ALA A 113 10.80 9.09 13.10
CA ALA A 113 9.92 8.62 14.17
C ALA A 113 10.80 8.02 15.28
N SER A 114 10.66 8.55 16.50
CA SER A 114 11.34 8.08 17.71
C SER A 114 10.77 6.76 18.20
#